data_AF-A0A659PXZ2-F1
#
_entry.id   AF-A0A659PXZ2-F1
#
_cell.length_a   1.000
_cell.length_b   1.000
_cell.length_c   1.000
_cell.angle_alpha   90.00
_cell.angle_beta   90.00
_cell.angle_gamma   90.00
#
_symmetry.space_group_name_H-M   'P 1'
#
loop_
_entity.id
_entity.type
_entity.pdbx_description
1 polymer ?
#
loop_
_entity_poly.entity_id
_entity_poly.type
_entity_poly.pdbx_seq_one_letter_code
_entity_poly.pdbx_strand_id
1 'polypeptide(L)' 'DLLILQKANLTVDDLHSSALLGGDGQVLSAVNDVNDYAGPATGYRLQGERWEEIKNIPGALDPNEID' A
#
# COMPACT_ATOMS: atom_id res chain seq x y z
N ASP A 1 9.72 -1.19 -15.89
CA ASP A 1 8.48 -0.46 -15.55
C ASP A 1 7.52 -0.35 -16.72
N LEU A 2 7.85 0.33 -17.83
CA LEU A 2 6.91 0.52 -18.95
C LEU A 2 6.41 -0.79 -19.61
N LEU A 3 7.28 -1.80 -19.74
CA LEU A 3 6.89 -3.11 -20.28
C LEU A 3 5.86 -3.83 -19.39
N ILE A 4 5.93 -3.64 -18.07
CA ILE A 4 4.99 -4.27 -17.12
C ILE A 4 3.60 -3.65 -17.32
N LEU A 5 3.53 -2.32 -17.46
CA LEU A 5 2.28 -1.62 -17.79
C LEU A 5 1.66 -2.10 -19.11
N GLN A 6 2.47 -2.32 -20.14
CA GLN A 6 1.96 -2.86 -21.41
C GLN A 6 1.42 -4.29 -21.28
N LYS A 7 2.05 -5.12 -20.43
CA LYS A 7 1.57 -6.48 -20.17
C LYS A 7 0.26 -6.50 -19.36
N ALA A 8 0.04 -5.54 -18.48
CA ALA A 8 -1.21 -5.42 -17.71
C ALA A 8 -2.44 -5.28 -18.64
N ASN A 9 -2.31 -4.51 -19.74
CA ASN A 9 -3.37 -4.40 -20.75
C ASN A 9 -3.77 -5.73 -21.42
N LEU A 10 -2.91 -6.77 -21.34
CA LEU A 10 -3.20 -8.10 -21.90
C LEU A 10 -3.88 -9.02 -20.90
N THR A 11 -3.55 -8.92 -19.61
CA THR A 11 -4.17 -9.75 -18.56
C THR A 11 -5.47 -9.17 -18.06
N VAL A 12 -5.64 -7.84 -18.18
CA VAL A 12 -6.89 -7.13 -17.89
C VAL A 12 -7.30 -7.20 -16.41
N ASP A 13 -6.40 -7.67 -15.54
CA ASP A 13 -6.62 -7.78 -14.10
C ASP A 13 -6.82 -6.40 -13.44
N ASP A 14 -6.26 -5.35 -14.04
CA ASP A 14 -6.33 -3.96 -13.59
C ASP A 14 -7.64 -3.26 -13.95
N LEU A 15 -8.57 -3.92 -14.65
CA LEU A 15 -9.93 -3.39 -14.86
C LEU A 15 -10.87 -3.67 -13.69
N HIS A 16 -10.46 -4.49 -12.73
CA HIS A 16 -11.24 -4.75 -11.53
C HIS A 16 -11.35 -3.51 -10.62
N SER A 17 -12.39 -3.50 -9.79
CA SER A 17 -12.69 -2.37 -8.92
C SER A 17 -11.49 -2.04 -8.02
N SER A 18 -11.11 -0.75 -8.02
CA SER A 18 -10.02 -0.20 -7.21
C SER A 18 -8.65 -0.83 -7.48
N ALA A 19 -8.41 -1.35 -8.68
CA ALA A 19 -7.14 -1.96 -9.01
C ALA A 19 -5.97 -0.96 -9.03
N LEU A 20 -4.83 -1.39 -8.48
CA LEU A 20 -3.55 -0.69 -8.46
C LEU A 20 -2.42 -1.68 -8.77
N LEU A 21 -1.39 -1.20 -9.46
CA LEU A 21 -0.22 -2.01 -9.80
C LEU A 21 0.88 -1.80 -8.75
N GLY A 22 1.22 -2.87 -8.02
CA GLY A 22 2.28 -2.91 -7.03
C GLY A 22 3.69 -2.85 -7.64
N GLY A 23 4.70 -2.63 -6.80
CA GLY A 23 6.09 -2.42 -7.23
C GLY A 23 6.74 -3.61 -7.94
N ASP A 24 6.24 -4.82 -7.74
CA ASP A 24 6.67 -6.06 -8.40
C ASP A 24 5.81 -6.42 -9.64
N GLY A 25 4.84 -5.58 -9.99
CA GLY A 25 3.88 -5.83 -11.07
C GLY A 25 2.66 -6.67 -10.66
N GLN A 26 2.47 -6.95 -9.36
CA GLN A 26 1.24 -7.55 -8.85
C GLN A 26 0.07 -6.56 -8.92
N VAL A 27 -1.11 -7.00 -9.36
CA VAL A 27 -2.34 -6.21 -9.25
C VAL A 27 -2.97 -6.45 -7.88
N LEU A 28 -3.19 -5.37 -7.12
CA LEU A 28 -4.01 -5.34 -5.91
C LEU A 28 -5.33 -4.64 -6.25
N SER A 29 -6.46 -5.20 -5.83
CA SER A 29 -7.80 -4.73 -6.20
C SER A 29 -8.80 -5.10 -5.10
N ALA A 30 -10.02 -4.57 -5.18
CA ALA A 30 -11.09 -4.96 -4.27
C ALA A 30 -11.52 -6.44 -4.42
N VAL A 31 -11.02 -7.17 -5.42
CA VAL A 31 -11.29 -8.61 -5.60
C VAL A 31 -10.37 -9.48 -4.75
N ASN A 32 -9.08 -9.12 -4.65
CA ASN A 32 -8.06 -9.91 -3.95
C ASN A 32 -7.57 -9.28 -2.63
N ASP A 33 -7.84 -8.00 -2.40
CA ASP A 33 -7.61 -7.26 -1.16
C ASP A 33 -8.94 -6.63 -0.72
N VAL A 34 -9.87 -7.50 -0.32
CA VAL A 34 -11.23 -7.09 0.04
C VAL A 34 -11.21 -6.35 1.36
N ASN A 35 -11.84 -5.16 1.41
CA ASN A 35 -12.05 -4.47 2.67
C ASN A 35 -13.00 -5.28 3.57
N ASP A 36 -12.53 -5.69 4.73
CA ASP A 36 -13.20 -6.56 5.70
C ASP A 36 -13.60 -5.83 7.00
N TYR A 37 -13.78 -4.51 6.93
CA TYR A 37 -14.19 -3.72 8.09
C TYR A 37 -15.50 -4.23 8.73
N ALA A 38 -15.41 -4.57 10.02
CA ALA A 38 -16.50 -5.04 10.89
C ALA A 38 -16.47 -4.39 12.29
N GLY A 39 -15.80 -3.24 12.45
CA GLY A 39 -15.68 -2.49 13.70
C GLY A 39 -14.23 -2.32 14.21
N PRO A 40 -14.04 -1.85 15.46
CA PRO A 40 -12.72 -1.69 16.05
C PRO A 40 -11.89 -2.99 15.99
N ALA A 41 -10.58 -2.85 15.80
CA ALA A 41 -9.62 -3.94 15.55
C ALA A 41 -9.83 -4.83 14.30
N THR A 42 -10.79 -4.52 13.41
CA THR A 42 -10.96 -5.20 12.10
C THR A 42 -10.56 -4.26 10.95
N GLY A 43 -10.53 -4.75 9.70
CA GLY A 43 -10.15 -3.92 8.56
C GLY A 43 -8.65 -3.71 8.43
N TYR A 44 -8.27 -2.90 7.45
CA TYR A 44 -6.90 -2.40 7.31
C TYR A 44 -6.41 -1.68 8.59
N ARG A 45 -5.15 -1.93 8.95
CA ARG A 45 -4.47 -1.30 10.09
C ARG A 45 -3.07 -0.86 9.69
N LEU A 46 -2.72 0.36 10.09
CA LEU A 46 -1.38 0.88 9.93
C LEU A 46 -0.45 0.21 10.95
N GLN A 47 0.48 -0.60 10.46
CA GLN A 47 1.39 -1.40 11.30
C GLN A 47 2.66 -1.78 10.52
N GLY A 48 3.64 -2.34 11.24
CA GLY A 48 4.87 -2.86 10.64
C GLY A 48 5.70 -1.79 9.91
N GLU A 49 6.31 -2.17 8.79
CA GLU A 49 7.19 -1.31 8.00
C GLU A 49 6.53 0.01 7.59
N ARG A 50 5.28 -0.03 7.14
CA ARG A 50 4.54 1.17 6.73
C ARG A 50 4.33 2.17 7.87
N TRP A 51 4.19 1.68 9.11
CA TRP A 51 4.11 2.54 10.28
C TRP A 51 5.44 3.21 10.60
N GLU A 52 6.54 2.44 10.55
CA GLU A 52 7.89 2.97 10.75
C GLU A 52 8.25 4.00 9.68
N GLU A 53 7.89 3.76 8.43
CA GLU A 53 8.06 4.70 7.32
C GLU A 53 7.34 6.04 7.59
N ILE A 54 6.08 5.99 8.01
CA ILE A 54 5.28 7.20 8.27
C ILE A 54 5.80 7.99 9.47
N LYS A 55 6.30 7.32 10.51
CA LYS A 55 6.90 8.01 11.67
C LYS A 55 8.18 8.76 11.29
N ASN A 56 8.92 8.27 10.30
CA ASN A 56 10.23 8.80 9.92
C ASN A 56 10.12 10.03 8.99
N ILE A 57 9.47 11.09 9.46
CA ILE A 57 9.32 12.33 8.69
C ILE A 57 10.60 13.18 8.71
N PRO A 58 10.96 13.84 7.59
CA PRO A 58 12.07 14.78 7.58
C PRO A 58 11.85 15.91 8.59
N GLY A 59 12.81 16.15 9.47
CA GLY A 59 12.76 17.21 10.47
C GLY A 59 12.17 16.81 11.83
N ALA A 60 11.82 15.53 12.03
CA ALA A 60 11.61 15.02 13.38
C ALA A 60 12.92 15.11 14.16
N LEU A 61 12.92 15.86 15.26
CA LEU A 61 14.06 15.96 16.16
C LEU A 61 14.05 14.76 17.12
N ASP A 62 15.21 14.15 17.35
CA ASP A 62 15.35 13.16 18.41
C ASP A 62 15.31 13.89 19.76
N PRO A 63 14.35 13.57 20.66
CA PRO A 63 14.26 14.21 21.96
C PRO A 63 15.52 14.02 22.83
N ASN A 64 16.36 13.02 22.53
CA ASN A 64 17.63 12.81 23.24
C ASN A 64 18.78 13.69 22.72
N GLU A 65 18.59 14.37 21.58
CA GLU A 65 19.58 15.28 20.97
C GLU A 65 19.27 16.76 21.24
N ILE A 66 18.25 17.04 22.07
CA ILE A 66 17.86 18.38 22.51
C ILE A 66 18.30 18.55 23.97
N ASP A 67 19.19 19.51 24.22
CA ASP A 67 19.61 19.95 25.56
C ASP A 67 18.51 20.74 26.31
#